data_AF-A0A934CA40-F1
#
_entry.id   AF-A0A934CA40-F1
#
_cell.length_a   1.000
_cell.length_b   1.000
_cell.length_c   1.000
_cell.angle_alpha   90.00
_cell.angle_beta   90.00
_cell.angle_gamma   90.00
#
_symmetry.space_group_name_H-M   'P 1'
#
loop_
_entity.id
_entity.type
_entity.pdbx_description
1 polymer ?
#
loop_
_entity_poly.entity_id
_entity_poly.type
_entity_poly.pdbx_seq_one_letter_code
_entity_poly.pdbx_strand_id
1 'polypeptide(L)'
;MNPMPPSTTSSVSRPSASPTFKEIVDALAAWSFPPAIDGVVAIATGGIVPGALVAQHLRLDLKTIAISFRNEINEPQFEQPRLVSDVPGLGGWRRVLLVDDVYLSGRSLETARAHLPKSAEILPFVLIGDVDFALFRRPPALRRWPWTAG
;
A
#
# COMPACT_ATOMS: atom_id res chain seq x y z
N MET A 1 17.24 11.09 7.34
CA MET A 1 16.00 10.36 7.68
C MET A 1 15.27 11.19 8.71
N ASN A 2 14.03 11.61 8.45
CA ASN A 2 13.17 12.04 9.55
C ASN A 2 12.82 10.81 10.38
N PRO A 3 12.79 10.90 11.71
CA PRO A 3 12.36 9.79 12.55
C PRO A 3 10.90 9.45 12.21
N MET A 4 10.67 8.17 11.98
CA MET A 4 9.35 7.60 11.72
C MET A 4 8.50 7.74 12.99
N PRO A 5 7.20 8.10 12.90
CA PRO A 5 6.37 8.27 14.09
C PRO A 5 6.33 6.98 14.92
N PRO A 6 6.22 7.08 16.26
CA PRO A 6 6.33 5.95 17.17
C PRO A 6 5.22 4.91 16.94
N SER A 7 5.60 3.64 17.08
CA SER A 7 4.75 2.48 16.93
C SER A 7 3.60 2.48 17.95
N THR A 8 2.36 2.66 17.47
CA THR A 8 1.16 2.31 18.24
C THR A 8 1.01 0.79 18.22
N THR A 9 1.11 0.17 19.39
CA THR A 9 1.01 -1.28 19.61
C THR A 9 -0.43 -1.78 19.39
N SER A 10 -0.91 -1.79 18.15
CA SER A 10 -2.00 -2.69 17.76
C SER A 10 -1.38 -4.06 17.51
N SER A 11 -1.90 -5.11 18.15
CA SER A 11 -1.44 -6.48 17.87
C SER A 11 -1.81 -6.83 16.43
N VAL A 12 -0.89 -6.57 15.51
CA VAL A 12 -1.05 -6.88 14.09
C VAL A 12 -1.34 -8.36 13.96
N SER A 13 -2.58 -8.68 13.59
CA SER A 13 -3.06 -10.06 13.48
C SER A 13 -2.42 -10.75 12.29
N ARG A 14 -2.30 -12.08 12.34
CA ARG A 14 -1.95 -12.89 11.17
C ARG A 14 -3.24 -13.18 10.40
N PRO A 15 -3.27 -12.98 9.07
CA PRO A 15 -4.45 -13.27 8.30
C PRO A 15 -4.53 -14.77 8.04
N SER A 16 -5.68 -15.24 7.57
CA SER A 16 -5.77 -16.55 6.93
C SER A 16 -4.87 -16.60 5.67
N ALA A 17 -4.56 -17.80 5.18
CA ALA A 17 -3.74 -17.96 3.97
C ALA A 17 -4.41 -17.38 2.70
N SER A 18 -5.73 -17.15 2.74
CA SER A 18 -6.53 -16.52 1.70
C SER A 18 -7.52 -15.56 2.36
N PRO A 19 -7.08 -14.34 2.74
CA PRO A 19 -7.92 -13.43 3.50
C PRO A 19 -9.19 -13.08 2.73
N THR A 20 -10.33 -13.08 3.40
CA THR A 20 -11.61 -12.63 2.85
C THR A 20 -11.73 -11.10 2.88
N PHE A 21 -12.61 -10.52 2.06
CA PHE A 21 -12.93 -9.10 2.18
C PHE A 21 -13.41 -8.73 3.59
N LYS A 22 -14.20 -9.60 4.23
CA LYS A 22 -14.69 -9.36 5.58
C LYS A 22 -13.53 -9.24 6.59
N GLU A 23 -12.58 -10.18 6.55
CA GLU A 23 -11.40 -10.13 7.42
C GLU A 23 -10.58 -8.85 7.21
N ILE A 24 -10.42 -8.42 5.95
CA ILE A 24 -9.69 -7.19 5.61
C ILE A 24 -10.42 -5.95 6.14
N VAL A 25 -11.73 -5.87 5.94
CA VAL A 25 -12.54 -4.72 6.39
C VAL A 25 -12.60 -4.65 7.92
N ASP A 26 -12.79 -5.79 8.60
CA ASP A 26 -12.76 -5.85 10.07
C ASP A 26 -11.41 -5.38 10.61
N ALA A 27 -10.30 -5.80 9.99
CA ALA A 27 -8.96 -5.38 10.40
C ALA A 27 -8.71 -3.89 10.13
N LEU A 28 -9.17 -3.36 8.98
CA LEU A 28 -9.07 -1.92 8.69
C LEU A 28 -9.83 -1.09 9.72
N ALA A 29 -11.02 -1.54 10.14
CA ALA A 29 -11.81 -0.87 11.17
C ALA A 29 -11.12 -0.81 12.54
N ALA A 30 -10.23 -1.77 12.84
CA ALA A 30 -9.43 -1.80 14.06
C ALA A 30 -8.08 -1.07 13.91
N TRP A 31 -7.69 -0.69 12.70
CA TRP A 31 -6.41 -0.04 12.44
C TRP A 31 -6.45 1.45 12.78
N SER A 32 -5.44 1.93 13.50
CA SER A 32 -5.29 3.36 13.81
C SER A 32 -4.41 4.04 12.77
N PHE A 33 -5.03 4.75 11.83
CA PHE A 33 -4.29 5.57 10.87
C PHE A 33 -3.79 6.88 11.52
N PRO A 34 -2.61 7.39 11.10
CA PRO A 34 -2.17 8.72 11.48
C PRO A 34 -3.22 9.78 11.12
N PRO A 35 -3.38 10.85 11.93
CA PRO A 35 -4.36 11.88 11.64
C PRO A 35 -3.96 12.74 10.42
N ALA A 36 -4.93 13.48 9.90
CA ALA A 36 -4.77 14.47 8.84
C ALA A 36 -4.19 13.91 7.53
N ILE A 37 -4.66 12.75 7.10
CA ILE A 37 -4.36 12.21 5.77
C ILE A 37 -5.30 12.89 4.77
N ASP A 38 -4.73 13.43 3.70
CA ASP A 38 -5.46 14.16 2.66
C ASP A 38 -5.93 13.25 1.51
N GLY A 39 -5.26 12.12 1.29
CA GLY A 39 -5.59 11.23 0.19
C GLY A 39 -4.76 9.95 0.16
N VAL A 40 -5.16 9.05 -0.74
CA VAL A 40 -4.51 7.75 -0.98
C VAL A 40 -3.92 7.71 -2.38
N VAL A 41 -2.69 7.22 -2.49
CA VAL A 41 -2.07 6.85 -3.76
C VAL A 41 -1.80 5.34 -3.74
N ALA A 42 -2.46 4.60 -4.62
CA ALA A 42 -2.26 3.16 -4.77
C ALA A 42 -1.18 2.84 -5.80
N ILE A 43 -0.28 1.91 -5.49
CA ILE A 43 0.67 1.36 -6.44
C ILE A 43 -0.05 0.30 -7.28
N ALA A 44 -0.23 0.57 -8.56
CA ALA A 44 -0.87 -0.36 -9.48
C ALA A 44 0.10 -1.49 -9.91
N THR A 45 -0.40 -2.71 -10.16
CA THR A 45 -1.82 -3.11 -10.11
C THR A 45 -2.25 -3.69 -8.77
N GLY A 46 -1.35 -4.33 -8.02
CA GLY A 46 -1.65 -5.04 -6.78
C GLY A 46 -2.31 -4.14 -5.72
N GLY A 47 -1.82 -2.92 -5.55
CA GLY A 47 -2.32 -1.95 -4.58
C GLY A 47 -3.66 -1.29 -4.91
N ILE A 48 -4.26 -1.52 -6.09
CA ILE A 48 -5.52 -0.84 -6.47
C ILE A 48 -6.67 -1.17 -5.51
N VAL A 49 -6.91 -2.47 -5.25
CA VAL A 49 -7.98 -2.90 -4.34
C VAL A 49 -7.69 -2.51 -2.89
N PRO A 50 -6.48 -2.74 -2.34
CA PRO A 50 -6.07 -2.18 -1.05
C PRO A 50 -6.30 -0.67 -0.93
N GLY A 51 -5.86 0.10 -1.92
CA GLY A 51 -6.00 1.55 -1.93
C GLY A 51 -7.45 2.01 -1.97
N ALA A 52 -8.30 1.34 -2.74
CA ALA A 52 -9.73 1.61 -2.78
C ALA A 52 -10.41 1.32 -1.43
N LEU A 53 -10.07 0.22 -0.77
CA LEU A 53 -10.61 -0.12 0.55
C LEU A 53 -10.18 0.91 1.61
N VAL A 54 -8.91 1.32 1.60
CA VAL A 54 -8.39 2.34 2.53
C VAL A 54 -9.02 3.71 2.27
N ALA A 55 -9.09 4.13 1.01
CA ALA A 55 -9.70 5.39 0.61
C ALA A 55 -11.18 5.43 1.02
N GLN A 56 -11.93 4.34 0.78
CA GLN A 56 -13.32 4.21 1.19
C GLN A 56 -13.48 4.25 2.71
N HIS A 57 -12.62 3.53 3.45
CA HIS A 57 -12.65 3.48 4.91
C HIS A 57 -12.43 4.87 5.53
N LEU A 58 -11.47 5.63 4.99
CA LEU A 58 -11.11 6.96 5.46
C LEU A 58 -11.95 8.09 4.83
N ARG A 59 -12.82 7.78 3.87
CA ARG A 59 -13.59 8.74 3.06
C ARG A 59 -12.71 9.77 2.35
N LEU A 60 -11.62 9.29 1.76
CA LEU A 60 -10.64 10.08 1.03
C LEU A 60 -10.68 9.76 -0.47
N ASP A 61 -10.12 10.67 -1.26
CA ASP A 61 -9.89 10.44 -2.68
C ASP A 61 -8.75 9.44 -2.92
N LEU A 62 -8.88 8.69 -4.02
CA LEU A 62 -7.88 7.73 -4.50
C LEU A 62 -7.24 8.22 -5.79
N LYS A 63 -5.91 8.14 -5.85
CA LYS A 63 -5.11 8.25 -7.07
C LYS A 63 -4.30 6.97 -7.25
N THR A 64 -3.78 6.72 -8.44
CA THR A 64 -2.95 5.56 -8.74
C THR A 64 -1.61 5.99 -9.33
N ILE A 65 -0.59 5.18 -9.08
CA ILE A 65 0.73 5.26 -9.71
C ILE A 65 1.12 3.86 -10.16
N ALA A 66 1.54 3.69 -11.41
CA ALA A 66 1.94 2.38 -11.92
C ALA A 66 3.45 2.30 -12.03
N ILE A 67 4.03 1.24 -11.45
CA ILE A 67 5.46 0.96 -11.46
C ILE A 67 5.66 -0.45 -11.99
N SER A 68 6.36 -0.59 -13.11
CA SER A 68 6.74 -1.89 -13.65
C SER A 68 8.15 -2.25 -13.17
N PHE A 69 8.25 -3.37 -12.47
CA PHE A 69 9.51 -4.07 -12.23
C PHE A 69 9.66 -5.29 -13.15
N ARG A 70 8.54 -5.80 -13.67
CA ARG A 70 8.40 -7.08 -14.33
C ARG A 70 7.42 -6.97 -15.51
N ASN A 71 7.61 -7.79 -16.53
CA ASN A 71 6.73 -7.86 -17.70
C ASN A 71 5.39 -8.54 -17.35
N GLU A 72 4.49 -8.64 -18.32
CA GLU A 72 3.15 -9.21 -18.17
C GLU A 72 3.13 -10.69 -17.71
N ILE A 73 4.27 -11.38 -17.80
CA ILE A 73 4.46 -12.78 -17.33
C ILE A 73 5.32 -12.87 -16.07
N ASN A 74 5.50 -11.75 -15.35
CA ASN A 74 6.19 -11.66 -14.05
C ASN A 74 7.70 -11.95 -14.10
N GLU A 75 8.35 -11.78 -15.26
CA GLU A 75 9.81 -11.80 -15.40
C GLU A 75 10.38 -10.40 -15.19
N PRO A 76 11.56 -10.24 -14.55
CA PRO A 76 12.25 -8.94 -14.47
C PRO A 76 12.46 -8.35 -15.86
N GLN A 77 11.72 -7.27 -16.17
CA GLN A 77 11.84 -6.57 -17.46
C GLN A 77 12.90 -5.47 -17.40
N PHE A 78 13.21 -4.99 -16.19
CA PHE A 78 14.16 -3.93 -15.93
C PHE A 78 14.98 -4.25 -14.67
N GLU A 79 16.25 -3.86 -14.63
CA GLU A 79 17.11 -4.02 -13.45
C GLU A 79 16.58 -3.22 -12.23
N GLN A 80 15.81 -2.17 -12.49
CA GLN A 80 15.18 -1.31 -11.50
C GLN A 80 13.71 -1.01 -11.88
N PRO A 81 12.80 -0.83 -10.90
CA PRO A 81 11.41 -0.51 -11.20
C PRO A 81 11.30 0.83 -11.96
N ARG A 82 10.46 0.87 -13.01
CA ARG A 82 10.23 2.06 -13.84
C ARG A 82 8.79 2.52 -13.74
N LEU A 83 8.59 3.83 -13.72
CA LEU A 83 7.28 4.45 -13.83
C LEU A 83 6.66 4.13 -15.20
N VAL A 84 5.44 3.58 -15.21
CA VAL A 84 4.71 3.20 -16.44
C VAL A 84 3.36 3.94 -16.59
N SER A 85 3.05 4.85 -15.67
CA SER A 85 1.96 5.82 -15.79
C SER A 85 2.48 7.22 -15.54
N ASP A 86 1.70 8.26 -15.89
CA ASP A 86 1.99 9.59 -15.37
C ASP A 86 1.98 9.60 -13.84
N VAL A 87 2.84 10.43 -13.25
CA VAL A 87 2.81 10.66 -11.80
C VAL A 87 1.52 11.41 -11.48
N PRO A 88 0.69 10.91 -10.54
CA PRO A 88 -0.56 11.59 -10.22
C PRO A 88 -0.27 12.95 -9.58
N GLY A 89 -0.90 14.00 -10.10
CA GLY A 89 -0.86 15.31 -9.47
C GLY A 89 -1.52 15.25 -8.09
N LEU A 90 -0.77 15.53 -7.03
CA LEU A 90 -1.30 15.53 -5.65
C LEU A 90 -2.11 16.79 -5.31
N GLY A 91 -2.01 17.85 -6.12
CA GLY A 91 -2.68 19.12 -5.84
C GLY A 91 -2.24 19.69 -4.49
N GLY A 92 -3.21 19.93 -3.61
CA GLY A 92 -2.99 20.48 -2.26
C GLY A 92 -2.67 19.44 -1.17
N TRP A 93 -2.57 18.14 -1.48
CA TRP A 93 -2.33 17.10 -0.48
C TRP A 93 -0.95 17.26 0.15
N ARG A 94 -0.91 17.28 1.48
CA ARG A 94 0.30 17.43 2.31
C ARG A 94 0.70 16.12 2.97
N ARG A 95 -0.26 15.26 3.31
CA ARG A 95 0.00 13.93 3.90
C ARG A 95 -0.79 12.87 3.15
N VAL A 96 -0.09 11.90 2.59
CA VAL A 96 -0.65 10.91 1.66
C VAL A 96 -0.29 9.51 2.11
N LEU A 97 -1.27 8.60 2.10
CA LEU A 97 -1.00 7.17 2.23
C LEU A 97 -0.58 6.60 0.88
N LEU A 98 0.60 6.00 0.82
CA LEU A 98 1.08 5.23 -0.32
C LEU A 98 0.81 3.75 -0.06
N VAL A 99 -0.13 3.19 -0.82
CA VAL A 99 -0.71 1.87 -0.54
C VAL A 99 -0.27 0.82 -1.55
N ASP A 100 0.11 -0.35 -1.06
CA ASP A 100 0.37 -1.55 -1.86
C ASP A 100 -0.28 -2.79 -1.21
N ASP A 101 -0.34 -3.93 -1.91
CA ASP A 101 -0.93 -5.16 -1.36
C ASP A 101 0.04 -5.90 -0.42
N VAL A 102 1.30 -6.06 -0.81
CA VAL A 102 2.31 -6.81 -0.08
C VAL A 102 3.64 -6.06 0.01
N TYR A 103 4.20 -5.99 1.22
CA TYR A 103 5.59 -5.60 1.44
C TYR A 103 6.51 -6.83 1.46
N LEU A 104 7.41 -6.92 0.47
CA LEU A 104 8.49 -7.91 0.44
C LEU A 104 9.86 -7.28 0.74
N SER A 105 10.35 -6.44 -0.18
CA SER A 105 11.65 -5.77 -0.07
C SER A 105 11.55 -4.26 0.08
N GLY A 106 10.36 -3.68 -0.10
CA GLY A 106 10.13 -2.23 -0.07
C GLY A 106 10.44 -1.48 -1.38
N ARG A 107 11.08 -2.12 -2.37
CA ARG A 107 11.51 -1.46 -3.62
C ARG A 107 10.39 -0.74 -4.38
N SER A 108 9.17 -1.30 -4.41
CA SER A 108 8.01 -0.66 -5.06
C SER A 108 7.62 0.65 -4.37
N LEU A 109 7.51 0.63 -3.03
CA LEU A 109 7.19 1.81 -2.22
C LEU A 109 8.28 2.88 -2.35
N GLU A 110 9.55 2.49 -2.28
CA GLU A 110 10.68 3.41 -2.44
C GLU A 110 10.67 4.09 -3.81
N THR A 111 10.42 3.32 -4.87
CA THR A 111 10.35 3.86 -6.23
C THR A 111 9.17 4.82 -6.37
N ALA A 112 7.97 4.44 -5.91
CA ALA A 112 6.80 5.33 -5.94
C ALA A 112 7.07 6.63 -5.18
N ARG A 113 7.64 6.52 -3.97
CA ARG A 113 8.00 7.67 -3.14
C ARG A 113 8.97 8.61 -3.82
N ALA A 114 9.90 8.08 -4.63
CA ALA A 114 10.88 8.88 -5.36
C ALA A 114 10.23 9.78 -6.42
N HIS A 115 9.16 9.31 -7.06
CA HIS A 115 8.41 10.06 -8.08
C HIS A 115 7.40 11.05 -7.50
N LEU A 116 6.91 10.83 -6.27
CA LEU A 116 5.96 11.74 -5.63
C LEU A 116 6.64 13.02 -5.10
N PRO A 117 5.92 14.16 -5.09
CA PRO A 117 6.43 15.44 -4.59
C PRO A 117 7.12 15.33 -3.22
N LYS A 118 8.26 16.01 -3.06
CA LYS A 118 8.99 16.04 -1.76
C LYS A 118 8.31 16.94 -0.73
N SER A 119 7.45 17.85 -1.15
CA SER A 119 6.64 18.71 -0.29
C SER A 119 5.53 17.96 0.46
N ALA A 120 5.13 16.78 -0.02
CA ALA A 120 4.17 15.93 0.66
C ALA A 120 4.90 14.91 1.57
N GLU A 121 4.36 14.73 2.78
CA GLU A 121 4.65 13.61 3.65
C GLU A 121 3.96 12.37 3.10
N ILE A 122 4.74 11.34 2.80
CA ILE A 122 4.24 10.09 2.22
C ILE A 122 4.42 9.00 3.24
N LEU A 123 3.31 8.39 3.64
CA LEU A 123 3.26 7.36 4.66
C LEU A 123 2.94 6.02 3.99
N PRO A 124 3.79 4.99 4.12
CA PRO A 124 3.51 3.70 3.52
C PRO A 124 2.37 3.01 4.28
N PHE A 125 1.58 2.19 3.59
CA PHE A 125 0.66 1.25 4.19
C PHE A 125 0.49 0.04 3.27
N VAL A 126 0.52 -1.17 3.82
CA VAL A 126 0.30 -2.39 3.05
C VAL A 126 -0.66 -3.31 3.76
N LEU A 127 -1.32 -4.21 3.03
CA LEU A 127 -2.17 -5.20 3.69
C LEU A 127 -1.34 -6.29 4.37
N ILE A 128 -0.27 -6.76 3.74
CA ILE A 128 0.55 -7.85 4.27
C ILE A 128 2.03 -7.46 4.31
N GLY A 129 2.68 -7.65 5.46
CA GLY A 129 4.12 -7.41 5.60
C GLY A 129 4.63 -7.64 7.01
N ASP A 130 5.95 -7.81 7.15
CA ASP A 130 6.61 -7.89 8.45
C ASP A 130 7.15 -6.52 8.88
N VAL A 131 6.30 -5.50 8.80
CA VAL A 131 6.61 -4.07 9.04
C VAL A 131 5.48 -3.41 9.82
N ASP A 132 5.77 -2.32 10.52
CA ASP A 132 4.81 -1.66 11.43
C ASP A 132 3.63 -0.97 10.73
N PHE A 133 3.74 -0.76 9.41
CA PHE A 133 2.67 -0.18 8.60
C PHE A 133 1.88 -1.24 7.79
N ALA A 134 2.03 -2.52 8.14
CA ALA A 134 1.26 -3.60 7.55
C ALA A 134 0.00 -3.90 8.37
N LEU A 135 -1.15 -3.98 7.71
CA LEU A 135 -2.43 -4.37 8.33
C LEU A 135 -2.35 -5.76 8.98
N PHE A 136 -1.64 -6.68 8.32
CA PHE A 136 -1.42 -8.05 8.76
C PHE A 136 0.06 -8.43 8.71
N ARG A 137 0.48 -9.27 9.66
CA ARG A 137 1.81 -9.92 9.60
C ARG A 137 1.85 -10.93 8.47
N ARG A 138 3.01 -11.12 7.84
CA ARG A 138 3.11 -11.99 6.67
C ARG A 138 2.83 -13.45 7.03
N PRO A 139 1.85 -14.12 6.37
CA PRO A 139 1.62 -15.54 6.60
C PRO A 139 2.75 -16.38 5.97
N PRO A 140 2.97 -17.62 6.44
CA PRO A 140 3.97 -18.52 5.84
C PRO A 140 3.72 -18.80 4.35
N ALA A 141 2.45 -18.82 3.93
CA ALA A 141 2.06 -18.96 2.54
C ALA A 141 0.78 -18.14 2.28
N LEU A 142 0.92 -17.00 1.59
CA LEU A 142 -0.21 -16.30 0.99
C LEU A 142 -0.60 -17.06 -0.27
N ARG A 143 -1.81 -17.62 -0.31
CA ARG A 143 -2.29 -18.41 -1.44
C ARG A 143 -2.94 -17.54 -2.50
N ARG A 144 -3.84 -16.65 -2.10
CA ARG A 144 -4.66 -15.88 -3.03
C ARG A 144 -5.33 -14.68 -2.38
N TRP A 145 -5.48 -13.59 -3.14
CA TRP A 145 -6.31 -12.45 -2.77
C TRP A 145 -7.79 -12.67 -3.13
N PRO A 146 -8.75 -12.14 -2.35
CA PRO A 146 -10.17 -12.37 -2.59
C PRO A 146 -10.69 -11.66 -3.86
N TRP A 147 -9.91 -10.78 -4.48
CA TRP A 147 -10.21 -10.10 -5.74
C TRP A 147 -9.52 -10.70 -6.97
N THR A 148 -8.74 -11.78 -6.82
CA THR A 148 -8.11 -12.46 -7.97
C THR A 148 -8.99 -13.60 -8.45
N ALA A 149 -9.30 -13.62 -9.75
CA ALA A 149 -10.21 -14.58 -10.37
C ALA A 149 -9.74 -16.03 -10.16
N GLY A 150 -10.71 -16.91 -9.86
CA GLY A 150 -10.62 -18.36 -9.64
C GLY A 150 -9.70 -19.10 -10.61
#